data_AF-A0A849SY45-F1
#
_entry.id   AF-A0A849SY45-F1
#
_cell.length_a   1.000
_cell.length_b   1.000
_cell.length_c   1.000
_cell.angle_alpha   90.00
_cell.angle_beta   90.00
_cell.angle_gamma   90.00
#
_symmetry.space_group_name_H-M   'P 1'
#
loop_
_entity.id
_entity.type
_entity.pdbx_description
1 polymer ?
#
loop_
_entity_poly.entity_id
_entity_poly.type
_entity_poly.pdbx_seq_one_letter_code
_entity_poly.pdbx_strand_id
1 'polypeptide(L)'
;MTIKKVLILISIFSSFQVFSKECLTHKNLKICVGDRAAADNSDGEIIGISENQISLDFTNSSTNKKGVKTFKIDQVFFNGCLEGICTNKIGVGLNDEGEIIGVNPIVKKIAIKLALKKGIFSVIKNFDFKDVTMKEGCLGPYCIGDLATYKNFDGVINGINLKAKKISLNFSGGSSKYTGIGTYDIEMVGIGKGCYQGLCIGDLVVCRELEGNLISLNPYLGLAYVQNKTIQFDLIKNITVKSLNQSIKKDSSLRTITTLFDFRKSF
;
A
#
# COMPACT_ATOMS: atom_id res chain seq x y z
N MET A 1 55.27 37.78 -51.04
CA MET A 1 53.91 37.44 -51.50
C MET A 1 53.25 36.66 -50.37
N THR A 2 52.50 37.36 -49.52
CA THR A 2 52.10 36.87 -48.19
C THR A 2 50.58 36.75 -48.15
N ILE A 3 50.08 35.52 -48.11
CA ILE A 3 48.65 35.20 -48.13
C ILE A 3 48.08 35.42 -46.72
N LYS A 4 47.28 36.47 -46.54
CA LYS A 4 46.46 36.68 -45.33
C LYS A 4 45.28 35.70 -45.36
N LYS A 5 45.29 34.72 -44.45
CA LYS A 5 44.13 33.88 -44.15
C LYS A 5 43.17 34.67 -43.28
N VAL A 6 41.98 34.97 -43.80
CA VAL A 6 40.85 35.51 -43.05
C VAL A 6 40.13 34.35 -42.39
N LEU A 7 40.18 34.31 -41.06
CA LEU A 7 39.45 33.34 -40.24
C LEU A 7 38.04 33.88 -40.00
N ILE A 8 37.03 33.30 -40.65
CA ILE A 8 35.62 33.63 -40.42
C ILE A 8 35.13 32.80 -39.25
N LEU A 9 34.96 33.45 -38.09
CA LEU A 9 34.37 32.85 -36.90
C LEU A 9 32.83 32.87 -37.06
N ILE A 10 32.23 31.73 -37.41
CA ILE A 10 30.77 31.57 -37.45
C ILE A 10 30.31 31.25 -36.03
N SER A 11 29.78 32.24 -35.31
CA SER A 11 29.13 32.03 -34.02
C SER A 11 27.74 31.42 -34.23
N ILE A 12 27.62 30.11 -34.00
CA ILE A 12 26.32 29.43 -33.93
C ILE A 12 25.71 29.76 -32.56
N PHE A 13 24.86 30.79 -32.53
CA PHE A 13 23.96 31.05 -31.41
C PHE A 13 22.86 29.98 -31.43
N SER A 14 23.08 28.88 -30.72
CA SER A 14 22.01 27.94 -30.35
C SER A 14 21.11 28.62 -29.32
N SER A 15 20.07 29.27 -29.80
CA SER A 15 18.97 29.76 -28.97
C SER A 15 18.30 28.58 -28.27
N PHE A 16 18.70 28.31 -27.04
CA PHE A 16 17.93 27.50 -26.11
C PHE A 16 16.60 28.22 -25.86
N GLN A 17 15.58 27.90 -26.65
CA GLN A 17 14.21 28.24 -26.32
C GLN A 17 13.86 27.47 -25.05
N VAL A 18 13.85 28.18 -23.93
CA VAL A 18 13.25 27.71 -22.69
C VAL A 18 11.75 27.64 -22.98
N PHE A 19 11.29 26.49 -23.48
CA PHE A 19 9.87 26.21 -23.61
C PHE A 19 9.26 26.32 -22.21
N SER A 20 8.52 27.40 -21.96
CA SER A 20 7.70 27.53 -20.77
C SER A 20 6.80 26.30 -20.70
N LYS A 21 6.91 25.50 -19.64
CA LYS A 21 6.03 24.34 -19.44
C LYS A 21 4.58 24.81 -19.48
N GLU A 22 3.88 24.44 -20.53
CA GLU A 22 2.45 24.70 -20.66
C GLU A 22 1.73 23.84 -19.62
N CYS A 23 0.92 24.48 -18.77
CA CYS A 23 0.18 23.80 -17.72
C CYS A 23 -1.32 24.13 -17.82
N LEU A 24 -2.15 23.12 -17.61
CA LEU A 24 -3.61 23.24 -17.54
C LEU A 24 -4.06 22.86 -16.12
N THR A 25 -5.08 23.56 -15.61
CA THR A 25 -5.81 23.12 -14.41
C THR A 25 -7.12 22.45 -14.82
N HIS A 26 -7.29 21.16 -14.51
CA HIS A 26 -8.51 20.41 -14.79
C HIS A 26 -9.06 19.80 -13.50
N LYS A 27 -10.25 20.20 -13.04
CA LYS A 27 -10.88 19.72 -11.79
C LYS A 27 -9.93 19.75 -10.58
N ASN A 28 -9.24 20.88 -10.38
CA ASN A 28 -8.22 21.10 -9.34
C ASN A 28 -6.93 20.28 -9.47
N LEU A 29 -6.73 19.56 -10.58
CA LEU A 29 -5.46 18.93 -10.93
C LEU A 29 -4.65 19.88 -11.82
N LYS A 30 -3.44 20.25 -11.38
CA LYS A 30 -2.48 20.96 -12.22
C LYS A 30 -1.68 19.94 -13.03
N ILE A 31 -1.72 20.06 -14.35
CA ILE A 31 -1.11 19.14 -15.30
C ILE A 31 -0.17 19.94 -16.18
N CYS A 32 1.10 19.55 -16.31
CA CYS A 32 2.06 20.26 -17.13
C CYS A 32 2.69 19.37 -18.19
N VAL A 33 3.02 19.97 -19.34
CA VAL A 33 3.90 19.33 -20.34
C VAL A 33 5.26 19.02 -19.71
N GLY A 34 5.77 17.83 -19.99
CA GLY A 34 6.98 17.26 -19.40
C GLY A 34 6.75 16.49 -18.09
N ASP A 35 5.54 16.46 -17.54
CA ASP A 35 5.24 15.63 -16.37
C ASP A 35 5.12 14.15 -16.77
N ARG A 36 5.45 13.25 -15.82
CA ARG A 36 5.22 11.81 -15.99
C ARG A 36 3.78 11.46 -15.66
N ALA A 37 3.19 10.60 -16.48
CA ALA A 37 1.86 10.06 -16.28
C ALA A 37 1.77 8.62 -16.79
N ALA A 38 0.71 7.90 -16.39
CA ALA A 38 0.43 6.56 -16.86
C ALA A 38 -0.97 6.46 -17.47
N ALA A 39 -1.09 5.71 -18.56
CA ALA A 39 -2.35 5.35 -19.19
C ALA A 39 -2.17 4.10 -20.03
N ASP A 40 -3.24 3.31 -20.20
CA ASP A 40 -3.26 2.16 -21.10
C ASP A 40 -2.06 1.22 -20.85
N ASN A 41 -1.91 0.87 -19.57
CA ASN A 41 -0.91 -0.02 -18.97
C ASN A 41 0.55 0.36 -19.26
N SER A 42 0.84 1.64 -19.50
CA SER A 42 2.17 2.18 -19.74
C SER A 42 2.34 3.52 -19.04
N ASP A 43 3.57 3.86 -18.66
CA ASP A 43 3.97 5.20 -18.23
C ASP A 43 4.70 5.94 -19.35
N GLY A 44 4.62 7.28 -19.34
CA GLY A 44 5.15 8.14 -20.39
C GLY A 44 5.26 9.59 -19.94
N GLU A 45 5.71 10.44 -20.85
CA GLU A 45 5.82 11.89 -20.65
C GLU A 45 4.66 12.61 -21.32
N ILE A 46 4.09 13.62 -20.66
CA ILE A 46 3.04 14.46 -21.24
C ILE A 46 3.69 15.40 -22.27
N ILE A 47 3.29 15.29 -23.53
CA ILE A 47 3.82 16.13 -24.62
C ILE A 47 2.80 17.12 -25.19
N GLY A 48 1.54 17.01 -24.77
CA GLY A 48 0.47 17.93 -25.18
C GLY A 48 -0.75 17.81 -24.30
N ILE A 49 -1.42 18.93 -24.04
CA ILE A 49 -2.59 19.01 -23.16
C ILE A 49 -3.64 19.89 -23.84
N SER A 50 -4.90 19.48 -23.77
CA SER A 50 -6.07 20.29 -24.10
C SER A 50 -7.12 20.19 -22.99
N GLU A 51 -8.24 20.90 -23.10
CA GLU A 51 -9.27 20.97 -22.04
C GLU A 51 -9.71 19.60 -21.50
N ASN A 52 -9.76 18.58 -22.37
CA ASN A 52 -10.29 17.25 -22.05
C ASN A 52 -9.37 16.09 -22.43
N GLN A 53 -8.22 16.37 -23.05
CA GLN A 53 -7.33 15.33 -23.57
C GLN A 53 -5.86 15.61 -23.24
N ILE A 54 -5.09 14.53 -23.13
CA ILE A 54 -3.64 14.55 -22.92
C ILE A 54 -2.99 13.60 -23.90
N SER A 55 -1.91 14.05 -24.51
CA SER A 55 -1.03 13.23 -25.35
C SER A 55 0.18 12.79 -24.54
N LEU A 56 0.40 11.47 -24.47
CA LEU A 56 1.53 10.85 -23.80
C LEU A 56 2.51 10.26 -24.82
N ASP A 57 3.80 10.53 -24.63
CA ASP A 57 4.89 9.84 -25.32
C ASP A 57 5.42 8.68 -24.46
N PHE A 58 5.30 7.46 -24.99
CA PHE A 58 5.75 6.23 -24.38
C PHE A 58 7.16 5.81 -24.81
N THR A 59 7.90 6.62 -25.56
CA THR A 59 9.25 6.29 -26.05
C THR A 59 10.19 5.90 -24.90
N ASN A 60 10.10 6.63 -23.78
CA ASN A 60 10.81 6.35 -22.52
C ASN A 60 9.92 5.67 -21.47
N SER A 61 8.96 4.85 -21.91
CA SER A 61 8.13 4.02 -21.04
C SER A 61 8.97 2.93 -20.36
N SER A 62 8.58 2.57 -19.14
CA SER A 62 9.11 1.40 -18.43
C SER A 62 8.51 0.07 -18.88
N THR A 63 7.61 0.11 -19.87
CA THR A 63 7.03 -1.03 -20.55
C THR A 63 7.50 -1.11 -22.00
N ASN A 64 7.08 -2.14 -22.72
CA ASN A 64 7.44 -2.32 -24.14
C ASN A 64 6.67 -1.37 -25.09
N LYS A 65 5.73 -0.58 -24.58
CA LYS A 65 4.95 0.34 -25.39
C LYS A 65 5.80 1.53 -25.83
N LYS A 66 5.65 1.95 -27.08
CA LYS A 66 6.37 3.08 -27.70
C LYS A 66 5.42 3.96 -28.50
N GLY A 67 5.86 5.18 -28.82
CA GLY A 67 5.12 6.15 -29.61
C GLY A 67 4.17 7.03 -28.79
N VAL A 68 3.39 7.85 -29.51
CA VAL A 68 2.52 8.87 -28.92
C VAL A 68 1.06 8.44 -29.02
N LYS A 69 0.28 8.65 -27.95
CA LYS A 69 -1.17 8.44 -27.97
C LYS A 69 -1.89 9.47 -27.12
N THR A 70 -3.09 9.83 -27.56
CA THR A 70 -3.98 10.78 -26.87
C THR A 70 -5.05 10.04 -26.07
N PHE A 71 -5.30 10.51 -24.86
CA PHE A 71 -6.25 9.95 -23.91
C PHE A 71 -7.16 11.04 -23.37
N LYS A 72 -8.35 10.66 -22.88
CA LYS A 72 -9.14 11.56 -22.04
C LYS A 72 -8.46 11.72 -20.68
N ILE A 73 -8.52 12.91 -20.08
CA ILE A 73 -7.87 13.21 -18.80
C ILE A 73 -8.29 12.24 -17.69
N ASP A 74 -9.56 11.82 -17.68
CA ASP A 74 -10.13 10.88 -16.70
C ASP A 74 -9.60 9.44 -16.84
N GLN A 75 -8.84 9.13 -17.89
CA GLN A 75 -8.18 7.84 -18.12
C GLN A 75 -6.69 7.85 -17.77
N VAL A 76 -6.15 9.01 -17.39
CA VAL A 76 -4.72 9.22 -17.12
C VAL A 76 -4.48 9.23 -15.61
N PHE A 77 -3.35 8.67 -15.20
CA PHE A 77 -2.88 8.61 -13.83
C PHE A 77 -1.65 9.51 -13.69
N PHE A 78 -1.64 10.35 -12.66
CA PHE A 78 -0.66 11.41 -12.50
C PHE A 78 0.23 11.20 -11.29
N ASN A 79 1.41 11.80 -11.30
CA ASN A 79 2.26 11.88 -10.12
C ASN A 79 1.54 12.68 -9.01
N GLY A 80 1.52 12.16 -7.77
CA GLY A 80 0.85 12.83 -6.65
C GLY A 80 0.33 11.85 -5.60
N CYS A 81 -0.59 12.34 -4.76
CA CYS A 81 -1.20 11.55 -3.70
C CYS A 81 -2.72 11.57 -3.79
N LEU A 82 -3.36 10.44 -3.53
CA LEU A 82 -4.80 10.32 -3.33
C LEU A 82 -5.06 9.81 -1.91
N GLU A 83 -5.61 10.68 -1.06
CA GLU A 83 -6.01 10.38 0.32
C GLU A 83 -4.92 9.66 1.17
N GLY A 84 -3.64 9.98 0.93
CA GLY A 84 -2.49 9.40 1.63
C GLY A 84 -1.75 8.29 0.88
N ILE A 85 -2.31 7.79 -0.23
CA ILE A 85 -1.63 6.87 -1.15
C ILE A 85 -0.88 7.70 -2.19
N CYS A 86 0.44 7.66 -2.15
CA CYS A 86 1.31 8.50 -2.97
C CYS A 86 2.09 7.70 -4.00
N THR A 87 2.43 8.34 -5.11
CA THR A 87 3.37 7.82 -6.09
C THR A 87 4.79 7.68 -5.54
N ASN A 88 5.61 6.84 -6.18
CA ASN A 88 6.97 6.46 -5.79
C ASN A 88 7.04 5.73 -4.43
N LYS A 89 5.90 5.20 -3.98
CA LYS A 89 5.77 4.36 -2.78
C LYS A 89 5.42 2.95 -3.19
N ILE A 90 5.64 1.99 -2.29
CA ILE A 90 5.23 0.61 -2.50
C ILE A 90 3.80 0.43 -2.01
N GLY A 91 2.93 -0.04 -2.90
CA GLY A 91 1.56 -0.39 -2.62
C GLY A 91 1.27 -1.85 -2.92
N VAL A 92 0.20 -2.36 -2.32
CA VAL A 92 -0.37 -3.68 -2.61
C VAL A 92 -1.76 -3.46 -3.21
N GLY A 93 -1.95 -3.89 -4.45
CA GLY A 93 -3.24 -3.92 -5.13
C GLY A 93 -3.83 -5.32 -5.10
N LEU A 94 -4.87 -5.53 -4.27
CA LEU A 94 -5.46 -6.84 -3.96
C LEU A 94 -4.42 -7.83 -3.41
N ASN A 95 -3.70 -8.52 -4.30
CA ASN A 95 -2.75 -9.59 -3.98
C ASN A 95 -1.35 -9.34 -4.53
N ASP A 96 -1.18 -8.28 -5.33
CA ASP A 96 0.08 -7.98 -6.02
C ASP A 96 0.73 -6.74 -5.40
N GLU A 97 2.03 -6.82 -5.15
CA GLU A 97 2.85 -5.71 -4.64
C GLU A 97 3.61 -5.03 -5.77
N GLY A 98 3.71 -3.71 -5.73
CA GLY A 98 4.51 -2.95 -6.69
C GLY A 98 4.62 -1.45 -6.36
N GLU A 99 5.28 -0.73 -7.24
CA GLU A 99 5.46 0.71 -7.11
C GLU A 99 4.21 1.46 -7.60
N ILE A 100 3.69 2.38 -6.81
CA ILE A 100 2.61 3.27 -7.24
C ILE A 100 3.22 4.32 -8.16
N ILE A 101 2.81 4.31 -9.43
CA ILE A 101 3.37 5.20 -10.45
C ILE A 101 2.42 6.31 -10.87
N GLY A 102 1.15 6.22 -10.47
CA GLY A 102 0.18 7.25 -10.75
C GLY A 102 -1.10 7.12 -9.94
N VAL A 103 -1.75 8.26 -9.69
CA VAL A 103 -3.06 8.34 -9.07
C VAL A 103 -4.03 9.06 -10.00
N ASN A 104 -5.28 8.64 -10.02
CA ASN A 104 -6.34 9.34 -10.72
C ASN A 104 -7.41 9.74 -9.69
N PRO A 105 -7.40 11.02 -9.24
CA PRO A 105 -8.34 11.50 -8.24
C PRO A 105 -9.77 11.63 -8.78
N ILE A 106 -9.95 11.70 -10.10
CA ILE A 106 -11.27 11.87 -10.74
C ILE A 106 -12.09 10.58 -10.62
N VAL A 107 -11.49 9.43 -10.95
CA VAL A 107 -12.14 8.12 -10.91
C VAL A 107 -11.74 7.28 -9.68
N LYS A 108 -10.96 7.87 -8.76
CA LYS A 108 -10.45 7.24 -7.54
C LYS A 108 -9.74 5.89 -7.78
N LYS A 109 -8.80 5.89 -8.73
CA LYS A 109 -7.99 4.71 -9.04
C LYS A 109 -6.50 4.98 -8.87
N ILE A 110 -5.74 3.91 -8.66
CA ILE A 110 -4.29 3.92 -8.48
C ILE A 110 -3.66 3.00 -9.52
N ALA A 111 -2.62 3.47 -10.20
CA ALA A 111 -1.81 2.67 -11.11
C ALA A 111 -0.59 2.14 -10.37
N ILE A 112 -0.42 0.82 -10.33
CA ILE A 112 0.69 0.14 -9.68
C ILE A 112 1.49 -0.63 -10.74
N LYS A 113 2.79 -0.36 -10.79
CA LYS A 113 3.77 -1.06 -11.59
C LYS A 113 4.25 -2.29 -10.82
N LEU A 114 3.85 -3.45 -11.30
CA LEU A 114 4.15 -4.75 -10.71
C LEU A 114 5.42 -5.32 -11.35
N ALA A 115 6.35 -5.80 -10.52
CA ALA A 115 7.51 -6.54 -10.98
C ALA A 115 7.11 -7.99 -11.30
N LEU A 116 7.39 -8.47 -12.51
CA LEU A 116 7.24 -9.91 -12.79
C LEU A 116 8.39 -10.68 -12.15
N LYS A 117 8.10 -11.89 -11.63
CA LYS A 117 9.03 -12.82 -10.96
C LYS A 117 10.32 -13.16 -11.75
N LYS A 118 10.49 -12.68 -12.98
CA LYS A 118 11.67 -12.89 -13.85
C LYS A 118 12.32 -11.59 -14.33
N GLY A 119 12.18 -10.48 -13.59
CA GLY A 119 13.07 -9.31 -13.65
C GLY A 119 13.13 -8.48 -14.94
N ILE A 120 12.52 -8.92 -16.05
CA ILE A 120 12.71 -8.27 -17.37
C ILE A 120 11.52 -7.38 -17.76
N PHE A 121 10.31 -7.67 -17.28
CA PHE A 121 9.13 -6.89 -17.61
C PHE A 121 8.36 -6.48 -16.37
N SER A 122 7.85 -5.24 -16.41
CA SER A 122 6.86 -4.75 -15.47
C SER A 122 5.51 -4.62 -16.16
N VAL A 123 4.44 -4.88 -15.43
CA VAL A 123 3.07 -4.64 -15.90
C VAL A 123 2.45 -3.58 -15.02
N ILE A 124 1.81 -2.60 -15.63
CA ILE A 124 1.04 -1.60 -14.91
C ILE A 124 -0.39 -2.08 -14.84
N LYS A 125 -0.92 -2.23 -13.62
CA LYS A 125 -2.32 -2.53 -13.35
C LYS A 125 -2.97 -1.37 -12.62
N ASN A 126 -4.27 -1.21 -12.84
CA ASN A 126 -5.07 -0.17 -12.20
C ASN A 126 -6.02 -0.80 -11.20
N PHE A 127 -6.07 -0.22 -10.00
CA PHE A 127 -6.89 -0.70 -8.89
C PHE A 127 -7.79 0.44 -8.39
N ASP A 128 -8.96 0.08 -7.86
CA ASP A 128 -9.77 1.05 -7.12
C ASP A 128 -9.00 1.46 -5.86
N PHE A 129 -9.06 2.75 -5.51
CA PHE A 129 -8.41 3.30 -4.32
C PHE A 129 -8.68 2.47 -3.06
N LYS A 130 -9.93 2.00 -2.90
CA LYS A 130 -10.37 1.21 -1.74
C LYS A 130 -9.65 -0.14 -1.60
N ASP A 131 -9.07 -0.66 -2.68
CA ASP A 131 -8.44 -1.98 -2.75
C ASP A 131 -6.90 -1.91 -2.77
N VAL A 132 -6.35 -0.71 -2.62
CA VAL A 132 -4.90 -0.48 -2.53
C VAL A 132 -4.51 -0.18 -1.10
N THR A 133 -3.49 -0.87 -0.60
CA THR A 133 -2.89 -0.61 0.71
C THR A 133 -1.42 -0.20 0.55
N MET A 134 -0.88 0.56 1.51
CA MET A 134 0.49 1.11 1.49
C MET A 134 1.40 0.32 2.42
N LYS A 135 2.64 0.05 2.03
CA LYS A 135 3.63 -0.64 2.89
C LYS A 135 4.30 0.27 3.92
N GLU A 136 3.61 1.29 4.39
CA GLU A 136 4.14 2.21 5.39
C GLU A 136 3.05 2.62 6.39
N GLY A 137 3.48 2.84 7.64
CA GLY A 137 2.65 3.39 8.71
C GLY A 137 1.93 2.37 9.59
N CYS A 138 1.02 2.90 10.41
CA CYS A 138 0.16 2.14 11.31
C CYS A 138 -1.27 2.68 11.25
N LEU A 139 -2.25 1.82 11.54
CA LEU A 139 -3.65 2.18 11.78
C LEU A 139 -4.04 1.76 13.19
N GLY A 140 -3.78 2.63 14.16
CA GLY A 140 -3.83 2.27 15.59
C GLY A 140 -2.92 1.05 15.85
N PRO A 141 -3.46 -0.05 16.40
CA PRO A 141 -2.66 -1.21 16.79
C PRO A 141 -2.13 -2.05 15.63
N TYR A 142 -2.50 -1.75 14.39
CA TYR A 142 -2.07 -2.47 13.20
C TYR A 142 -0.90 -1.74 12.56
N CYS A 143 0.32 -2.25 12.64
CA CYS A 143 1.48 -1.70 11.94
C CYS A 143 2.02 -2.68 10.90
N ILE A 144 2.60 -2.14 9.83
CA ILE A 144 3.34 -2.93 8.85
C ILE A 144 4.44 -3.73 9.57
N GLY A 145 4.56 -5.02 9.25
CA GLY A 145 5.53 -5.93 9.85
C GLY A 145 5.05 -6.65 11.10
N ASP A 146 3.93 -6.23 11.71
CA ASP A 146 3.37 -6.95 12.84
C ASP A 146 2.77 -8.29 12.42
N LEU A 147 2.82 -9.27 13.33
CA LEU A 147 2.02 -10.48 13.22
C LEU A 147 0.55 -10.13 13.28
N ALA A 148 -0.24 -10.80 12.46
CA ALA A 148 -1.68 -10.67 12.41
C ALA A 148 -2.31 -12.00 11.98
N THR A 149 -3.61 -12.10 12.16
CA THR A 149 -4.35 -13.30 11.79
C THR A 149 -5.61 -12.94 11.01
N TYR A 150 -5.97 -13.78 10.04
CA TYR A 150 -7.24 -13.68 9.33
C TYR A 150 -7.83 -15.08 9.16
N LYS A 151 -9.00 -15.32 9.76
CA LYS A 151 -9.48 -16.69 9.97
C LYS A 151 -8.35 -17.53 10.61
N ASN A 152 -8.28 -18.83 10.39
CA ASN A 152 -7.34 -19.73 11.07
C ASN A 152 -5.88 -19.61 10.62
N PHE A 153 -5.47 -18.44 10.10
CA PHE A 153 -4.21 -18.25 9.41
C PHE A 153 -3.47 -17.05 9.93
N ASP A 154 -2.25 -17.30 10.38
CA ASP A 154 -1.25 -16.31 10.74
C ASP A 154 -0.55 -15.76 9.49
N GLY A 155 -0.27 -14.47 9.54
CA GLY A 155 0.48 -13.75 8.54
C GLY A 155 1.12 -12.51 9.12
N VAL A 156 1.76 -11.73 8.25
CA VAL A 156 2.39 -10.47 8.61
C VAL A 156 1.65 -9.35 7.89
N ILE A 157 1.37 -8.26 8.59
CA ILE A 157 0.77 -7.07 7.99
C ILE A 157 1.75 -6.52 6.93
N ASN A 158 1.33 -6.55 5.67
CA ASN A 158 2.15 -6.12 4.54
C ASN A 158 1.76 -4.74 4.01
N GLY A 159 0.53 -4.28 4.25
CA GLY A 159 0.04 -3.00 3.76
C GLY A 159 -1.19 -2.50 4.53
N ILE A 160 -1.36 -1.19 4.62
CA ILE A 160 -2.51 -0.55 5.29
C ILE A 160 -3.13 0.53 4.39
N ASN A 161 -4.46 0.61 4.34
CA ASN A 161 -5.20 1.74 3.79
C ASN A 161 -6.05 2.38 4.90
N LEU A 162 -5.61 3.53 5.38
CA LEU A 162 -6.23 4.25 6.49
C LEU A 162 -7.66 4.69 6.19
N LYS A 163 -7.91 5.10 4.94
CA LYS A 163 -9.20 5.68 4.54
C LYS A 163 -10.22 4.61 4.21
N ALA A 164 -9.78 3.55 3.53
CA ALA A 164 -10.64 2.42 3.19
C ALA A 164 -10.77 1.37 4.30
N LYS A 165 -10.02 1.52 5.41
CA LYS A 165 -9.96 0.56 6.52
C LYS A 165 -9.61 -0.87 6.05
N LYS A 166 -8.70 -0.97 5.08
CA LYS A 166 -8.19 -2.24 4.56
C LYS A 166 -6.79 -2.52 5.07
N ILE A 167 -6.48 -3.79 5.21
CA ILE A 167 -5.14 -4.31 5.53
C ILE A 167 -4.80 -5.41 4.56
N SER A 168 -3.58 -5.41 4.03
CA SER A 168 -3.03 -6.58 3.34
C SER A 168 -2.16 -7.40 4.28
N LEU A 169 -2.34 -8.71 4.25
CA LEU A 169 -1.58 -9.69 4.99
C LEU A 169 -0.75 -10.53 4.03
N ASN A 170 0.53 -10.71 4.33
CA ASN A 170 1.38 -11.67 3.67
C ASN A 170 1.41 -12.97 4.50
N PHE A 171 0.95 -14.06 3.90
CA PHE A 171 0.93 -15.39 4.51
C PHE A 171 2.19 -16.21 4.16
N SER A 172 3.12 -15.65 3.39
CA SER A 172 4.36 -16.33 3.01
C SER A 172 5.26 -16.51 4.23
N GLY A 173 5.22 -17.70 4.83
CA GLY A 173 5.97 -18.05 6.05
C GLY A 173 5.10 -18.35 7.26
N GLY A 174 3.78 -18.22 7.17
CA GLY A 174 2.85 -18.65 8.22
C GLY A 174 2.46 -20.13 8.12
N SER A 175 1.65 -20.59 9.06
CA SER A 175 0.98 -21.91 9.02
C SER A 175 -0.18 -21.99 8.02
N SER A 176 -0.38 -20.92 7.24
CA SER A 176 -1.49 -20.76 6.32
C SER A 176 -1.43 -21.68 5.10
N LYS A 177 -2.60 -22.19 4.69
CA LYS A 177 -2.77 -22.80 3.37
C LYS A 177 -2.77 -21.77 2.24
N TYR A 178 -3.02 -20.49 2.57
CA TYR A 178 -2.92 -19.40 1.62
C TYR A 178 -1.46 -19.02 1.45
N THR A 179 -1.00 -18.93 0.21
CA THR A 179 0.35 -18.44 -0.12
C THR A 179 0.25 -17.03 -0.70
N GLY A 180 1.20 -16.16 -0.40
CA GLY A 180 1.25 -14.79 -0.93
C GLY A 180 0.48 -13.76 -0.10
N ILE A 181 0.09 -12.67 -0.77
CA ILE A 181 -0.52 -11.50 -0.14
C ILE A 181 -2.03 -11.48 -0.43
N GLY A 182 -2.84 -11.11 0.55
CA GLY A 182 -4.27 -10.85 0.37
C GLY A 182 -4.72 -9.61 1.13
N THR A 183 -5.72 -8.89 0.61
CA THR A 183 -6.27 -7.66 1.22
C THR A 183 -7.66 -7.90 1.81
N TYR A 184 -7.87 -7.46 3.06
CA TYR A 184 -9.06 -7.72 3.87
C TYR A 184 -9.53 -6.45 4.61
N ASP A 185 -10.78 -6.46 5.05
CA ASP A 185 -11.27 -5.45 5.98
C ASP A 185 -10.58 -5.59 7.34
N ILE A 186 -10.16 -4.46 7.91
CA ILE A 186 -9.45 -4.42 9.19
C ILE A 186 -10.23 -5.10 10.31
N GLU A 187 -11.56 -5.01 10.28
CA GLU A 187 -12.45 -5.58 11.29
C GLU A 187 -12.41 -7.12 11.29
N MET A 188 -11.95 -7.73 10.20
CA MET A 188 -11.78 -9.19 10.11
C MET A 188 -10.40 -9.67 10.55
N VAL A 189 -9.45 -8.76 10.79
CA VAL A 189 -8.05 -9.09 11.08
C VAL A 189 -7.77 -9.00 12.57
N GLY A 190 -7.29 -10.08 13.15
CA GLY A 190 -6.73 -10.10 14.51
C GLY A 190 -5.30 -9.56 14.53
N ILE A 191 -4.92 -8.92 15.63
CA ILE A 191 -3.59 -8.32 15.86
C ILE A 191 -2.76 -9.26 16.71
N GLY A 192 -1.50 -9.47 16.35
CA GLY A 192 -0.56 -10.34 17.05
C GLY A 192 0.26 -9.64 18.14
N LYS A 193 -0.25 -8.55 18.70
CA LYS A 193 0.37 -7.84 19.84
C LYS A 193 -0.68 -7.16 20.73
N GLY A 194 -0.22 -6.73 21.90
CA GLY A 194 -1.03 -5.97 22.86
C GLY A 194 -1.91 -6.83 23.75
N CYS A 195 -2.79 -6.16 24.49
CA CYS A 195 -3.74 -6.79 25.41
C CYS A 195 -5.14 -6.20 25.24
N TYR A 196 -6.16 -7.03 25.40
CA TYR A 196 -7.56 -6.62 25.38
C TYR A 196 -8.38 -7.50 26.32
N GLN A 197 -9.19 -6.87 27.18
CA GLN A 197 -10.03 -7.52 28.18
C GLN A 197 -9.27 -8.51 29.07
N GLY A 198 -8.10 -8.09 29.56
CA GLY A 198 -7.25 -8.91 30.45
C GLY A 198 -6.41 -9.98 29.75
N LEU A 199 -6.66 -10.26 28.47
CA LEU A 199 -5.89 -11.20 27.66
C LEU A 199 -4.75 -10.47 26.94
N CYS A 200 -3.52 -10.97 27.05
CA CYS A 200 -2.36 -10.45 26.32
C CYS A 200 -1.83 -11.49 25.35
N ILE A 201 -1.35 -11.04 24.18
CA ILE A 201 -0.64 -11.93 23.27
C ILE A 201 0.57 -12.56 23.98
N GLY A 202 0.71 -13.88 23.81
CA GLY A 202 1.68 -14.72 24.52
C GLY A 202 1.19 -15.29 25.86
N ASP A 203 0.02 -14.88 26.36
CA ASP A 203 -0.57 -15.53 27.54
C ASP A 203 -0.89 -17.00 27.25
N LEU A 204 -0.65 -17.87 28.22
CA LEU A 204 -1.12 -19.24 28.19
C LEU A 204 -2.59 -19.26 28.61
N VAL A 205 -3.46 -19.70 27.71
CA VAL A 205 -4.90 -19.66 27.92
C VAL A 205 -5.54 -21.03 27.74
N VAL A 206 -6.69 -21.21 28.39
CA VAL A 206 -7.58 -22.36 28.22
C VAL A 206 -8.84 -21.90 27.52
N CYS A 207 -9.21 -22.65 26.50
CA CYS A 207 -10.38 -22.47 25.69
C CYS A 207 -11.06 -23.83 25.56
N ARG A 208 -12.11 -24.06 26.38
CA ARG A 208 -12.77 -25.37 26.51
C ARG A 208 -11.76 -26.44 26.95
N GLU A 209 -11.60 -27.50 26.16
CA GLU A 209 -10.65 -28.60 26.42
C GLU A 209 -9.24 -28.32 25.88
N LEU A 210 -9.02 -27.17 25.24
CA LEU A 210 -7.77 -26.84 24.58
C LEU A 210 -6.99 -25.80 25.38
N GLU A 211 -5.70 -26.07 25.57
CA GLU A 211 -4.72 -25.19 26.18
C GLU A 211 -3.68 -24.78 25.14
N GLY A 212 -3.32 -23.50 25.09
CA GLY A 212 -2.34 -22.99 24.15
C GLY A 212 -2.01 -21.52 24.36
N ASN A 213 -1.04 -21.02 23.59
CA ASN A 213 -0.63 -19.62 23.67
C ASN A 213 -1.58 -18.76 22.83
N LEU A 214 -2.01 -17.63 23.39
CA LEU A 214 -2.74 -16.62 22.65
C LEU A 214 -1.81 -15.96 21.63
N ILE A 215 -2.08 -16.09 20.34
CA ILE A 215 -1.26 -15.52 19.26
C ILE A 215 -1.85 -14.26 18.66
N SER A 216 -3.17 -14.08 18.76
CA SER A 216 -3.81 -12.89 18.21
C SER A 216 -5.16 -12.57 18.87
N LEU A 217 -5.54 -11.30 18.83
CA LEU A 217 -6.80 -10.74 19.32
C LEU A 217 -7.46 -9.92 18.22
N ASN A 218 -8.74 -10.17 17.96
CA ASN A 218 -9.59 -9.31 17.15
C ASN A 218 -10.65 -8.65 18.07
N PRO A 219 -10.42 -7.41 18.51
CA PRO A 219 -11.33 -6.74 19.44
C PRO A 219 -12.64 -6.29 18.76
N TYR A 220 -12.69 -6.20 17.42
CA TYR A 220 -13.90 -5.83 16.68
C TYR A 220 -14.94 -6.95 16.70
N LEU A 221 -14.49 -8.18 16.50
CA LEU A 221 -15.33 -9.37 16.51
C LEU A 221 -15.39 -10.04 17.89
N GLY A 222 -14.61 -9.54 18.85
CA GLY A 222 -14.46 -10.17 20.16
C GLY A 222 -13.86 -11.56 20.08
N LEU A 223 -12.96 -11.80 19.11
CA LEU A 223 -12.35 -13.10 18.84
C LEU A 223 -10.90 -13.13 19.35
N ALA A 224 -10.47 -14.30 19.76
CA ALA A 224 -9.12 -14.60 20.17
C ALA A 224 -8.64 -15.88 19.50
N TYR A 225 -7.34 -15.92 19.23
CA TYR A 225 -6.70 -16.92 18.40
C TYR A 225 -5.67 -17.64 19.24
N VAL A 226 -5.87 -18.93 19.44
CA VAL A 226 -5.04 -19.76 20.32
C VAL A 226 -4.28 -20.77 19.49
N GLN A 227 -2.96 -20.82 19.69
CA GLN A 227 -2.08 -21.80 19.07
C GLN A 227 -1.93 -23.01 19.98
N ASN A 228 -2.55 -24.12 19.57
CA ASN A 228 -2.17 -25.49 19.94
C ASN A 228 -1.76 -26.19 18.63
N LYS A 229 -1.48 -27.50 18.59
CA LYS A 229 -1.19 -28.27 17.34
C LYS A 229 -2.21 -28.07 16.20
N THR A 230 -3.31 -27.36 16.46
CA THR A 230 -4.25 -26.77 15.50
C THR A 230 -4.58 -25.33 15.97
N ILE A 231 -4.67 -24.36 15.03
CA ILE A 231 -5.08 -22.98 15.35
C ILE A 231 -6.60 -22.94 15.56
N GLN A 232 -7.04 -22.40 16.69
CA GLN A 232 -8.45 -22.30 17.06
C GLN A 232 -8.87 -20.85 17.35
N PHE A 233 -10.13 -20.57 17.01
CA PHE A 233 -10.84 -19.36 17.38
C PHE A 233 -11.81 -19.60 18.52
N ASP A 234 -11.88 -18.64 19.44
CA ASP A 234 -13.03 -18.53 20.33
C ASP A 234 -13.34 -17.07 20.64
N LEU A 235 -14.52 -16.84 21.20
CA LEU A 235 -14.89 -15.55 21.76
C LEU A 235 -14.05 -15.28 23.00
N ILE A 236 -13.56 -14.06 23.15
CA ILE A 236 -12.70 -13.63 24.27
C ILE A 236 -13.32 -13.98 25.63
N LYS A 237 -14.63 -13.83 25.77
CA LYS A 237 -15.37 -14.16 27.00
C LYS A 237 -15.33 -15.65 27.41
N ASN A 238 -14.98 -16.55 26.48
CA ASN A 238 -14.90 -17.99 26.72
C ASN A 238 -13.47 -18.45 27.07
N ILE A 239 -12.51 -17.52 27.12
CA ILE A 239 -11.09 -17.83 27.32
C ILE A 239 -10.69 -17.49 28.76
N THR A 240 -10.00 -18.43 29.39
CA THR A 240 -9.45 -18.27 30.75
C THR A 240 -7.93 -18.22 30.72
N VAL A 241 -7.32 -17.25 31.39
CA VAL A 241 -5.85 -17.14 31.49
C VAL A 241 -5.33 -18.12 32.55
N LYS A 242 -4.44 -19.02 32.14
CA LYS A 242 -3.78 -20.00 33.02
C LYS A 242 -2.48 -19.48 33.61
N SER A 243 -1.71 -18.75 32.82
CA SER A 243 -0.46 -18.13 33.25
C SER A 243 -0.30 -16.77 32.58
N LEU A 244 0.16 -15.80 33.35
CA LEU A 244 0.44 -14.46 32.85
C LEU A 244 1.75 -14.48 32.08
N ASN A 245 1.74 -13.91 30.88
CA ASN A 245 2.96 -13.57 30.17
C ASN A 245 3.88 -12.79 31.12
N GLN A 246 5.06 -13.33 31.40
CA GLN A 246 6.02 -12.79 32.37
C GLN A 246 6.43 -11.34 32.04
N SER A 247 6.30 -10.92 30.77
CA SER A 247 6.60 -9.56 30.33
C SER A 247 5.54 -8.52 30.71
N ILE A 248 4.30 -8.92 31.04
CA ILE A 248 3.21 -7.99 31.40
C ILE A 248 2.57 -8.45 32.72
N LYS A 249 2.92 -7.76 33.82
CA LYS A 249 2.39 -7.99 35.16
C LYS A 249 0.86 -7.98 35.19
N LYS A 250 0.27 -8.77 36.12
CA LYS A 250 -1.18 -8.91 36.31
C LYS A 250 -1.92 -7.57 36.39
N ASP A 251 -1.33 -6.61 37.09
CA ASP A 251 -1.94 -5.31 37.39
C ASP A 251 -1.50 -4.21 36.41
N SER A 252 -0.94 -4.57 35.26
CA SER A 252 -0.58 -3.60 34.22
C SER A 252 -1.82 -2.90 33.66
N SER A 253 -1.77 -1.58 33.52
CA SER A 253 -2.83 -0.79 32.87
C SER A 253 -3.09 -1.20 31.40
N LEU A 254 -2.12 -1.87 30.77
CA LEU A 254 -2.30 -2.44 29.44
C LEU A 254 -3.31 -3.60 29.45
N ARG A 255 -3.41 -4.37 30.55
CA ARG A 255 -4.38 -5.47 30.68
C ARG A 255 -5.80 -4.97 30.95
N THR A 256 -5.95 -3.77 31.49
CA THR A 256 -7.27 -3.19 31.86
C THR A 256 -8.01 -2.54 30.69
N ILE A 257 -7.46 -2.61 29.48
CA ILE A 257 -8.10 -2.09 28.28
C ILE A 257 -9.34 -2.93 27.96
N THR A 258 -10.53 -2.34 28.12
CA THR A 258 -11.82 -3.04 27.97
C THR A 258 -12.67 -2.52 26.81
N THR A 259 -12.34 -1.34 26.27
CA THR A 259 -13.08 -0.72 25.16
C THR A 259 -12.24 -0.65 23.89
N LEU A 260 -12.91 -0.69 22.74
CA LEU A 260 -12.27 -0.50 21.42
C LEU A 260 -11.62 0.88 21.29
N PHE A 261 -12.19 1.90 21.92
CA PHE A 261 -11.65 3.25 21.89
C PHE A 261 -10.30 3.32 22.63
N ASP A 262 -10.26 2.78 23.85
CA ASP A 262 -9.03 2.74 24.65
C ASP A 262 -7.97 1.88 23.99
N PHE A 263 -8.36 0.73 23.42
CA PHE A 263 -7.45 -0.14 22.69
C PHE A 263 -6.77 0.56 21.51
N ARG A 264 -7.51 1.36 20.74
CA ARG A 264 -6.95 2.15 19.63
C ARG A 264 -6.08 3.33 20.07
N LYS A 265 -6.23 3.79 21.32
CA LYS A 265 -5.45 4.91 21.87
C LYS A 265 -4.16 4.41 22.52
N SER A 266 -4.21 3.22 23.12
CA SER A 266 -3.08 2.60 23.82
C SER A 266 -2.04 2.00 22.89
N PHE A 267 -2.39 1.70 21.65
CA PHE A 267 -1.56 1.00 20.66
C PHE A 267 -1.74 1.62 19.28
#